data_AF-A0A561T381-F1
#
_entry.id   AF-A0A561T381-F1
#
_cell.length_a   1.000
_cell.length_b   1.000
_cell.length_c   1.000
_cell.angle_alpha   90.00
_cell.angle_beta   90.00
_cell.angle_gamma   90.00
#
_symmetry.space_group_name_H-M   'P 1'
#
loop_
_entity.id
_entity.type
_entity.pdbx_description
1 polymer ?
#
loop_
_entity_poly.entity_id
_entity_poly.type
_entity_poly.pdbx_seq_one_letter_code
_entity_poly.pdbx_strand_id
1 'polypeptide(L)' 'MVFVNTELTVHLHRPPVGEWIGVDASTVVGPTGAGTVSALLHDEHGHTGRSAQALIVRPRGA' A
#
# COMPACT_ATOMS: atom_id res chain seq x y z
N MET A 1 -9.91 14.14 4.19
CA MET A 1 -9.32 13.22 5.18
C MET A 1 -7.80 13.32 5.15
N VAL A 2 -7.13 13.05 6.28
CA VAL A 2 -5.68 12.90 6.34
C VAL A 2 -5.40 11.40 6.39
N PHE A 3 -4.48 10.95 5.53
CA PHE A 3 -3.93 9.59 5.53
C PHE A 3 -2.46 9.71 5.87
N VAL A 4 -2.06 9.14 6.99
CA VAL A 4 -0.65 9.06 7.37
C VAL A 4 -0.27 7.60 7.29
N ASN A 5 0.65 7.27 6.38
CA ASN A 5 1.31 5.98 6.40
C ASN A 5 2.34 5.99 7.53
N THR A 6 2.09 5.21 8.58
CA THR A 6 2.96 5.20 9.76
C THR A 6 4.24 4.43 9.51
N GLU A 7 4.17 3.47 8.60
CA GLU A 7 5.24 2.58 8.17
C GLU A 7 4.87 1.93 6.82
N LEU A 8 5.89 1.52 6.07
CA LEU A 8 5.71 0.79 4.83
C LEU A 8 6.80 -0.27 4.77
N THR A 9 6.40 -1.51 4.51
CA THR A 9 7.33 -2.59 4.21
C THR A 9 7.04 -3.12 2.82
N VAL A 10 8.10 -3.30 2.04
CA VAL A 10 8.05 -3.88 0.69
C VAL A 10 8.95 -5.10 0.66
N HIS A 11 8.40 -6.22 0.17
CA HIS A 11 9.14 -7.45 -0.06
C HIS A 11 9.12 -7.77 -1.54
N LEU A 12 10.28 -7.65 -2.18
CA LEU A 12 10.49 -7.98 -3.59
C LEU A 12 11.19 -9.34 -3.68
N HIS A 13 10.66 -10.25 -4.48
CA HIS A 13 11.36 -11.50 -4.83
C HIS A 13 12.18 -11.35 -6.12
N ARG A 14 11.91 -10.29 -6.88
CA ARG A 14 12.74 -9.81 -7.99
C ARG A 14 12.61 -8.29 -8.14
N PRO A 15 13.61 -7.60 -8.70
CA PRO A 15 13.46 -6.19 -9.07
C PRO A 15 12.36 -6.01 -10.13
N PRO A 16 11.49 -4.99 -10.01
CA PRO A 16 10.60 -4.60 -11.09
C PRO A 16 11.38 -3.96 -12.24
N VAL A 17 10.84 -4.07 -13.46
CA VAL A 17 11.41 -3.46 -14.68
C VAL A 17 10.40 -2.60 -15.43
N GLY A 18 10.89 -1.74 -16.31
CA GLY A 18 10.06 -0.81 -17.06
C GLY A 18 9.70 0.44 -16.26
N GLU A 19 8.92 1.33 -16.88
CA GLU A 19 8.53 2.61 -16.29
C GLU A 19 7.36 2.47 -15.31
N TRP A 20 6.46 1.52 -15.56
CA TRP A 20 5.19 1.39 -14.85
C TRP A 20 5.19 0.23 -13.85
N ILE A 21 4.72 0.54 -12.64
CA ILE A 21 4.44 -0.45 -11.60
C ILE A 21 2.92 -0.54 -11.40
N GLY A 22 2.38 -1.73 -11.62
CA GLY A 22 1.01 -2.07 -11.25
C GLY A 22 0.90 -2.32 -9.75
N VAL A 23 -0.14 -1.77 -9.13
CA VAL A 23 -0.42 -1.94 -7.70
C VAL A 23 -1.87 -2.40 -7.55
N ASP A 24 -2.06 -3.62 -7.06
CA ASP A 24 -3.37 -4.13 -6.66
C ASP A 24 -3.46 -4.10 -5.13
N ALA A 25 -4.19 -3.11 -4.59
CA ALA A 25 -4.20 -2.79 -3.17
C ALA A 25 -5.59 -2.98 -2.55
N SER A 26 -5.60 -3.57 -1.35
CA SER A 26 -6.78 -3.65 -0.49
C SER A 26 -6.53 -2.95 0.83
N THR A 27 -7.50 -2.13 1.27
CA THR A 27 -7.43 -1.34 2.50
C THR A 27 -8.52 -1.76 3.47
N VAL A 28 -8.15 -1.96 4.73
CA VAL A 28 -9.09 -2.17 5.83
C VAL A 28 -8.91 -1.04 6.84
N VAL A 29 -9.99 -0.34 7.16
CA VAL A 29 -10.01 0.73 8.17
C VAL A 29 -10.89 0.30 9.33
N GLY A 30 -10.30 0.25 10.52
CA GLY A 30 -11.00 -0.02 11.77
C GLY A 30 -11.78 1.19 12.29
N PRO A 31 -12.65 0.99 13.30
CA PRO A 31 -13.57 2.01 13.80
C PRO A 31 -12.87 3.21 14.46
N THR A 32 -11.61 3.06 14.86
CA THR A 32 -10.80 4.12 15.48
C THR A 32 -10.01 4.95 14.46
N GLY A 33 -10.15 4.65 13.17
CA GLY A 33 -9.36 5.26 12.10
C GLY A 33 -8.00 4.61 11.87
N ALA A 34 -7.57 3.67 12.71
CA ALA A 34 -6.41 2.82 12.41
C ALA A 34 -6.76 1.86 11.26
N GLY A 35 -5.86 1.70 10.30
CA GLY A 35 -6.07 0.84 9.15
C GLY A 35 -4.80 0.15 8.69
N THR A 36 -4.98 -0.81 7.79
CA THR A 36 -3.90 -1.52 7.12
C THR A 36 -4.17 -1.56 5.62
N VAL A 37 -3.11 -1.54 4.81
CA VAL A 37 -3.14 -1.80 3.37
C VAL A 37 -2.24 -3.00 3.10
N SER A 38 -2.71 -3.91 2.25
CA SER A 38 -1.90 -4.94 1.61
C SER A 38 -1.98 -4.76 0.11
N ALA A 39 -0.85 -4.87 -0.59
CA ALA A 39 -0.85 -4.77 -2.04
C ALA A 39 0.08 -5.78 -2.72
N LEU A 40 -0.31 -6.24 -3.90
CA LEU A 40 0.55 -6.94 -4.85
C LEU A 40 1.15 -5.94 -5.83
N LEU A 41 2.43 -6.13 -6.14
CA LEU A 41 3.20 -5.30 -7.05
C LEU A 41 3.50 -6.07 -8.33
N HIS A 42 3.31 -5.41 -9.46
CA HIS A 42 3.48 -5.98 -10.78
C HIS A 42 4.30 -5.03 -11.66
N ASP A 43 5.05 -5.58 -12.60
CA ASP A 43 5.56 -4.86 -13.76
C ASP A 43 4.99 -5.48 -15.06
N GLU A 44 5.50 -5.07 -16.21
CA GLU A 44 5.11 -5.61 -17.51
C GLU A 44 5.34 -7.13 -17.68
N HIS A 45 6.21 -7.72 -16.85
CA HIS A 45 6.50 -9.16 -16.79
C HIS A 45 5.75 -9.87 -15.64
N GLY A 46 4.80 -9.20 -14.99
CA GLY A 46 3.93 -9.76 -13.96
C GLY A 46 4.41 -9.48 -12.54
N HIS A 47 4.09 -10.36 -11.59
CA HIS A 47 4.27 -10.11 -10.16
C HIS A 47 5.75 -9.99 -9.74
N THR A 48 6.06 -8.95 -8.95
CA THR A 48 7.42 -8.60 -8.48
C THR A 48 7.57 -8.70 -6.97
N GLY A 49 6.47 -8.54 -6.23
CA GLY A 49 6.49 -8.56 -4.78
C GLY A 49 5.20 -8.04 -4.15
N ARG A 50 5.25 -7.75 -2.85
CA ARG A 50 4.12 -7.21 -2.11
C ARG A 50 4.53 -6.04 -1.22
N SER A 51 3.55 -5.24 -0.84
CA SER A 51 3.71 -4.24 0.22
C SER A 51 2.68 -4.42 1.33
N ALA A 52 3.07 -4.01 2.53
CA ALA A 52 2.21 -3.90 3.70
C ALA A 52 2.42 -2.53 4.34
N GLN A 53 1.32 -1.94 4.80
CA GLN A 53 1.27 -0.61 5.38
C GLN A 53 0.23 -0.57 6.50
N ALA A 54 0.51 0.19 7.55
CA ALA A 54 -0.43 0.65 8.53
C ALA A 54 -0.57 2.15 8.34
N LEU A 55 -1.77 2.60 8.69
CA LEU A 55 -2.17 3.96 8.42
C LEU A 55 -3.16 4.45 9.44
N ILE A 56 -3.18 5.76 9.60
CA ILE A 56 -4.21 6.46 10.35
C ILE A 56 -5.04 7.28 9.37
N VAL A 57 -6.36 7.03 9.38
CA VAL A 57 -7.38 7.80 8.68
C VAL A 57 -8.06 8.73 9.69
N ARG A 58 -8.06 10.03 9.39
CA ARG A 58 -8.84 11.01 10.15
C ARG A 58 -9.67 11.90 9.22
N PRO A 59 -10.88 12.32 9.64
CA PRO A 59 -11.58 13.42 8.97
C PRO A 59 -10.64 14.63 8.88
N ARG A 60 -10.68 15.36 7.76
CA ARG A 60 -10.06 16.69 7.75
C ARG A 60 -11.01 17.59 8.54
N GLY A 61 -10.50 18.26 9.57
CA GLY A 61 -11.24 19.37 10.19
C GLY A 61 -11.56 20.41 9.12
N ALA A 62 -12.72 21.08 9.28
CA ALA A 62 -13.06 22.26 8.50
C ALA A 62 -12.02 23.38 8.71
#